data_AF-A0A7S1LTE8-F1
#
_entry.id   AF-A0A7S1LTE8-F1
#
_cell.length_a   1.000
_cell.length_b   1.000
_cell.length_c   1.000
_cell.angle_alpha   90.00
_cell.angle_beta   90.00
_cell.angle_gamma   90.00
#
_symmetry.space_group_name_H-M   'P 1'
#
loop_
_entity.id
_entity.type
_entity.pdbx_description
1 polymer ?
#
loop_
_entity_poly.entity_id
_entity_poly.type
_entity_poly.pdbx_seq_one_letter_code
_entity_poly.pdbx_strand_id
1 'polypeptide(L)'
;MPAEQGGLDRGDVEAFLQNVRLFRTLPLEELKELSKSLREERYEAGQTVFKQGDKGSCMYIIRSGRVNVSRRETFYSTHANGASGKTSLRHARPSTEGKEELILTPGPGEWFGEYALLWGGLRKVTCVPTTPVTVLVLEKEAFHKISSHAQLAVKMLCAVRYPLLKSDTQIRSLFLQLFGRLVAALSIAPLATLWLFGGHFFTQRILSLLSLPASMQA
;
A
#
# COMPACT_ATOMS: atom_id res chain seq x y z
N MET A 1 1.93 -6.17 24.48
CA MET A 1 1.07 -7.36 24.38
C MET A 1 1.12 -7.85 22.93
N PRO A 2 1.45 -9.12 22.67
CA PRO A 2 1.36 -9.70 21.33
C PRO A 2 -0.11 -9.79 20.89
N ALA A 3 -0.37 -9.85 19.58
CA ALA A 3 -1.71 -10.03 19.05
C ALA A 3 -2.28 -11.41 19.40
N GLU A 4 -3.57 -11.49 19.70
CA GLU A 4 -4.26 -12.77 19.96
C GLU A 4 -4.68 -13.43 18.64
N GLN A 5 -4.40 -14.72 18.50
CA GLN A 5 -4.84 -15.52 17.34
C GLN A 5 -6.27 -16.00 17.56
N GLY A 6 -7.20 -15.53 16.72
CA GLY A 6 -8.59 -15.97 16.71
C GLY A 6 -8.79 -17.25 15.89
N GLY A 7 -9.76 -18.09 16.26
CA GLY A 7 -10.20 -19.21 15.41
C GLY A 7 -10.94 -18.68 14.19
N LEU A 8 -10.44 -18.95 12.97
CA LEU A 8 -11.10 -18.56 11.72
C LEU A 8 -12.04 -19.65 11.22
N ASP A 9 -13.31 -19.33 11.09
CA ASP A 9 -14.20 -20.05 10.17
C ASP A 9 -13.86 -19.65 8.73
N ARG A 10 -13.42 -20.61 7.92
CA ARG A 10 -12.99 -20.37 6.53
C ARG A 10 -14.15 -19.94 5.63
N GLY A 11 -15.37 -20.46 5.85
CA GLY A 11 -16.53 -20.09 5.03
C GLY A 11 -16.92 -18.63 5.21
N ASP A 12 -16.84 -18.14 6.43
CA ASP A 12 -17.10 -16.74 6.78
C ASP A 12 -16.00 -15.80 6.22
N VAL A 13 -14.74 -16.22 6.28
CA VAL A 13 -13.63 -15.47 5.65
C VAL A 13 -13.82 -15.35 4.14
N GLU A 14 -14.21 -16.42 3.47
CA GLU A 14 -14.47 -16.41 2.02
C GLU A 14 -15.60 -15.45 1.65
N ALA A 15 -16.72 -15.51 2.37
CA ALA A 15 -17.84 -14.58 2.19
C ALA A 15 -17.42 -13.12 2.46
N PHE A 16 -16.60 -12.88 3.47
CA PHE A 16 -16.05 -11.55 3.74
C PHE A 16 -15.15 -11.06 2.60
N LEU A 17 -14.24 -11.89 2.09
CA LEU A 17 -13.31 -11.53 1.01
C LEU A 17 -14.03 -11.16 -0.29
N GLN A 18 -15.18 -11.76 -0.58
CA GLN A 18 -16.02 -11.39 -1.72
C GLN A 18 -16.52 -9.94 -1.65
N ASN A 19 -16.61 -9.37 -0.45
CA ASN A 19 -17.02 -7.97 -0.22
C ASN A 19 -15.84 -6.99 -0.22
N VAL A 20 -14.60 -7.49 -0.08
CA VAL A 20 -13.39 -6.67 -0.13
C VAL A 20 -13.13 -6.25 -1.57
N ARG A 21 -13.11 -4.94 -1.85
CA ARG A 21 -12.94 -4.37 -3.20
C ARG A 21 -11.73 -4.93 -3.96
N LEU A 22 -10.68 -5.28 -3.21
CA LEU A 22 -9.45 -5.85 -3.71
C LEU A 22 -9.65 -7.26 -4.28
N PHE A 23 -10.38 -8.12 -3.57
CA PHE A 23 -10.50 -9.55 -3.87
C PHE A 23 -11.82 -9.94 -4.54
N ARG A 24 -12.83 -9.06 -4.59
CA ARG A 24 -14.16 -9.35 -5.16
C ARG A 24 -14.21 -9.81 -6.63
N THR A 25 -13.12 -9.71 -7.38
CA THR A 25 -13.04 -10.20 -8.77
C THR A 25 -12.26 -11.50 -8.90
N LEU A 26 -11.73 -12.03 -7.80
CA LEU A 26 -11.06 -13.33 -7.82
C LEU A 26 -12.12 -14.44 -7.92
N PRO A 27 -11.88 -15.47 -8.75
CA PRO A 27 -12.67 -16.70 -8.75
C PRO A 27 -12.79 -17.32 -7.36
N LEU A 28 -13.88 -18.05 -7.12
CA LEU A 28 -14.15 -18.68 -5.82
C LEU A 28 -13.03 -19.62 -5.37
N GLU A 29 -12.44 -20.39 -6.29
CA GLU A 29 -11.33 -21.30 -5.98
C GLU A 29 -10.07 -20.55 -5.53
N GLU A 30 -9.79 -19.38 -6.11
CA GLU A 30 -8.69 -18.52 -5.65
C GLU A 30 -8.98 -17.90 -4.29
N LEU A 31 -10.24 -17.54 -4.02
CA LEU A 31 -10.66 -17.05 -2.71
C LEU A 31 -10.50 -18.12 -1.62
N LYS A 32 -10.81 -19.39 -1.93
CA LYS A 32 -10.56 -20.53 -1.03
C LYS A 32 -9.08 -20.75 -0.77
N GLU A 33 -8.24 -20.66 -1.80
CA GLU A 33 -6.78 -20.77 -1.61
C GLU A 33 -6.22 -19.59 -0.80
N LEU A 34 -6.70 -18.38 -1.07
CA LEU A 34 -6.36 -17.20 -0.27
C LEU A 34 -6.83 -17.36 1.17
N SER A 35 -8.06 -17.84 1.41
CA SER A 35 -8.63 -18.02 2.75
C SER A 35 -7.77 -18.93 3.62
N LYS A 36 -7.17 -19.99 3.04
CA LYS A 36 -6.23 -20.90 3.72
C LYS A 36 -4.94 -20.21 4.17
N SER A 37 -4.49 -19.22 3.42
CA SER A 37 -3.24 -18.47 3.70
C SER A 37 -3.41 -17.29 4.66
N LEU A 38 -4.65 -16.96 5.03
CA LEU A 38 -4.95 -15.90 5.98
C LEU A 38 -4.98 -16.43 7.41
N ARG A 39 -4.47 -15.60 8.32
CA ARG A 39 -4.68 -15.75 9.77
C ARG A 39 -5.41 -14.54 10.32
N GLU A 40 -6.15 -14.72 11.39
CA GLU A 40 -6.82 -13.64 12.11
C GLU A 40 -5.96 -13.20 13.29
N GLU A 41 -5.79 -11.90 13.42
CA GLU A 41 -5.15 -11.27 14.57
C GLU A 41 -6.09 -10.22 15.16
N ARG A 42 -6.07 -10.08 16.49
CA ARG A 42 -6.85 -9.09 17.23
C ARG A 42 -5.93 -8.12 17.95
N TYR A 43 -6.32 -6.85 17.92
CA TYR A 43 -5.61 -5.77 18.58
C TYR A 43 -6.58 -4.87 19.34
N GLU A 44 -6.17 -4.44 20.53
CA GLU A 44 -6.93 -3.49 21.34
C GLU A 44 -6.76 -2.05 20.83
N ALA A 45 -7.69 -1.17 21.21
CA ALA A 45 -7.57 0.26 20.94
C ALA A 45 -6.27 0.82 21.55
N GLY A 46 -5.51 1.58 20.76
CA GLY A 46 -4.20 2.12 21.14
C GLY A 46 -3.03 1.15 21.03
N GLN A 47 -3.26 -0.15 20.80
CA GLN A 47 -2.19 -1.13 20.64
C GLN A 47 -1.52 -0.98 19.27
N THR A 48 -0.25 -0.54 19.23
CA THR A 48 0.47 -0.38 17.96
C THR A 48 0.56 -1.71 17.19
N VAL A 49 0.06 -1.72 15.95
CA VAL A 49 0.18 -2.87 15.03
C VAL A 49 1.60 -2.93 14.46
N PHE A 50 2.10 -1.80 13.97
CA PHE A 50 3.51 -1.61 13.57
C PHE A 50 3.87 -0.12 13.58
N LYS A 51 5.15 0.18 13.65
CA LYS A 51 5.71 1.54 13.58
C LYS A 51 6.39 1.79 12.25
N GLN A 52 6.42 3.05 11.84
CA GLN A 52 7.25 3.50 10.72
C GLN A 52 8.72 3.10 10.97
N GLY A 53 9.36 2.50 9.96
CA GLY A 53 10.72 1.98 10.01
C GLY A 53 10.81 0.49 10.36
N ASP A 54 9.74 -0.12 10.89
CA ASP A 54 9.74 -1.54 11.22
C ASP A 54 9.87 -2.40 9.96
N LYS A 55 10.47 -3.59 10.10
CA LYS A 55 10.42 -4.59 9.02
C LYS A 55 9.00 -5.15 8.91
N GLY A 56 8.48 -5.22 7.70
CA GLY A 56 7.15 -5.74 7.38
C GLY A 56 7.20 -6.78 6.26
N SER A 57 6.64 -7.95 6.50
CA SER A 57 6.51 -9.04 5.52
C SER A 57 5.06 -9.50 5.34
N CYS A 58 4.09 -8.69 5.76
CA CYS A 58 2.67 -8.98 5.61
C CYS A 58 1.85 -7.70 5.38
N MET A 59 0.64 -7.88 4.86
CA MET A 59 -0.40 -6.85 4.83
C MET A 59 -1.60 -7.28 5.67
N TYR A 60 -2.47 -6.33 5.98
CA TYR A 60 -3.63 -6.52 6.85
C TYR A 60 -4.90 -6.08 6.15
N ILE A 61 -5.96 -6.88 6.28
CA ILE A 61 -7.30 -6.57 5.80
C ILE A 61 -8.19 -6.41 7.03
N ILE A 62 -8.86 -5.27 7.18
CA ILE A 62 -9.66 -4.99 8.37
C ILE A 62 -10.99 -5.70 8.26
N ARG A 63 -11.25 -6.63 9.19
CA ARG A 63 -12.51 -7.36 9.29
C ARG A 63 -13.55 -6.57 10.09
N SER A 64 -13.12 -5.99 11.20
CA SER A 64 -13.94 -5.14 12.08
C SER A 64 -13.06 -4.10 12.77
N GLY A 65 -13.65 -2.99 13.21
CA GLY A 65 -12.94 -1.90 13.88
C GLY A 65 -12.32 -0.88 12.93
N ARG A 66 -11.47 0.01 13.49
CA ARG A 66 -10.80 1.09 12.75
C ARG A 66 -9.37 1.28 13.23
N VAL A 67 -8.51 1.74 12.32
CA VAL A 67 -7.12 2.09 12.62
C VAL A 67 -6.80 3.49 12.14
N ASN A 68 -5.85 4.14 12.80
CA ASN A 68 -5.19 5.36 12.34
C ASN A 68 -3.85 4.98 11.72
N VAL A 69 -3.59 5.51 10.53
CA VAL A 69 -2.31 5.40 9.85
C VAL A 69 -1.68 6.78 9.81
N SER A 70 -0.54 6.94 10.49
CA SER A 70 0.19 8.19 10.59
C SER A 70 1.62 8.07 10.08
N ARG A 71 2.20 9.20 9.67
CA ARG A 71 3.60 9.30 9.27
C ARG A 71 4.27 10.39 10.06
N ARG A 72 5.52 10.15 10.47
CA ARG A 72 6.36 11.18 11.09
C ARG A 72 7.07 11.97 10.00
N GLU A 73 6.92 13.29 10.00
CA GLU A 73 7.77 14.16 9.20
C GLU A 73 9.16 14.29 9.85
N THR A 74 10.21 14.01 9.09
CA THR A 74 11.58 14.21 9.58
C THR A 74 11.98 15.66 9.32
N PHE A 75 12.02 16.49 10.35
CA PHE A 75 12.61 17.82 10.24
C PHE A 75 14.13 17.71 10.40
N TYR A 76 14.86 18.19 9.40
CA TYR A 76 16.27 18.51 9.57
C TYR A 76 16.32 19.87 10.26
N SER A 77 16.64 19.88 11.56
CA SER A 77 16.90 21.12 12.28
C SER A 77 18.28 21.64 11.84
N THR A 78 18.29 22.65 10.98
CA THR A 78 19.50 23.45 10.74
C THR A 78 19.68 24.35 11.95
N HIS A 79 20.61 24.05 12.85
CA HIS A 79 21.06 25.05 13.82
C HIS A 79 21.71 26.18 13.05
N ALA A 80 20.97 27.27 12.83
CA ALA A 80 21.52 28.51 12.30
C ALA A 80 22.33 29.19 13.42
N ASN A 81 23.59 28.80 13.59
CA ASN A 81 24.57 29.72 14.16
C ASN A 81 24.99 30.67 13.05
N GLY A 82 24.77 31.96 13.29
CA GLY A 82 24.87 33.02 12.30
C GLY A 82 26.22 33.07 11.55
N ALA A 83 26.13 33.74 10.40
CA ALA A 83 27.18 34.14 9.46
C ALA A 83 27.60 33.08 8.40
N SER A 84 27.04 33.28 7.21
CA SER A 84 27.62 33.05 5.88
C SER A 84 28.19 31.67 5.53
N GLY A 85 27.58 31.04 4.53
CA GLY A 85 28.28 30.10 3.64
C GLY A 85 27.93 28.62 3.83
N LYS A 86 27.12 28.10 2.89
CA LYS A 86 27.13 26.70 2.41
C LYS A 86 27.51 25.64 3.46
N THR A 87 26.66 25.46 4.48
CA THR A 87 26.85 24.37 5.45
C THR A 87 26.43 23.04 4.83
N SER A 88 27.40 22.15 4.68
CA SER A 88 27.22 20.82 4.14
C SER A 88 26.21 20.03 4.98
N LEU A 89 25.20 19.41 4.34
CA LEU A 89 24.20 18.50 4.92
C LEU A 89 24.77 17.27 5.67
N ARG A 90 26.10 17.21 5.89
CA ARG A 90 26.81 16.05 6.42
C ARG A 90 26.61 15.79 7.92
N HIS A 91 25.99 16.72 8.67
CA HIS A 91 25.81 16.58 10.13
C HIS A 91 24.39 16.90 10.64
N ALA A 92 23.40 17.02 9.76
CA ALA A 92 22.02 17.18 10.20
C ALA A 92 21.54 15.87 10.84
N ARG A 93 21.45 15.83 12.17
CA ARG A 93 20.78 14.73 12.87
C ARG A 93 19.28 14.86 12.57
N PRO A 94 18.62 13.82 12.02
CA PRO A 94 17.18 13.83 11.90
C PRO A 94 16.59 13.92 13.31
N SER A 95 15.86 15.01 13.59
CA SER A 95 15.14 15.14 14.84
C SER A 95 13.99 14.12 14.84
N THR A 96 13.84 13.37 15.94
CA THR A 96 12.75 12.41 16.14
C THR A 96 11.46 13.07 16.65
N GLU A 97 11.49 14.38 16.88
CA GLU A 97 10.42 15.21 17.45
C GLU A 97 9.49 15.80 16.39
N GLY A 98 9.42 15.18 15.22
CA GLY A 98 8.51 15.57 14.15
C GLY A 98 7.06 15.30 14.52
N LYS A 99 6.17 16.25 14.20
CA LYS A 99 4.72 16.10 14.31
C LYS A 99 4.27 14.86 13.53
N GLU A 100 3.45 14.01 14.14
CA GLU A 100 2.81 12.90 13.44
C GLU A 100 1.63 13.42 12.62
N GLU A 101 1.69 13.23 11.31
CA GLU A 101 0.62 13.57 10.38
C GLU A 101 -0.30 12.35 10.23
N LEU A 102 -1.58 12.50 10.58
CA LEU A 102 -2.60 11.48 10.31
C LEU A 102 -2.90 11.46 8.80
N ILE A 103 -2.66 10.32 8.15
CA ILE A 103 -2.85 10.19 6.70
C ILE A 103 -4.23 9.63 6.38
N LEU A 104 -4.67 8.61 7.10
CA LEU A 104 -5.90 7.88 6.80
C LEU A 104 -6.42 7.09 8.01
N THR A 105 -7.73 6.82 8.00
CA THR A 105 -8.41 6.06 9.06
C THR A 105 -9.21 4.86 8.51
N PRO A 106 -8.54 3.78 8.09
CA PRO A 106 -9.18 2.65 7.44
C PRO A 106 -10.17 1.93 8.36
N GLY A 107 -11.25 1.42 7.75
CA GLY A 107 -12.27 0.60 8.40
C GLY A 107 -12.50 -0.75 7.71
N PRO A 108 -13.61 -1.44 8.03
CA PRO A 108 -13.89 -2.79 7.53
C PRO A 108 -13.90 -2.88 6.00
N GLY A 109 -13.27 -3.92 5.47
CA GLY A 109 -13.11 -4.15 4.03
C GLY A 109 -12.00 -3.33 3.37
N GLU A 110 -11.36 -2.41 4.10
CA GLU A 110 -10.12 -1.76 3.67
C GLU A 110 -8.89 -2.54 4.15
N TRP A 111 -7.74 -2.26 3.56
CA TRP A 111 -6.47 -2.88 3.91
C TRP A 111 -5.36 -1.85 4.10
N PHE A 112 -4.27 -2.28 4.73
CA PHE A 112 -3.08 -1.48 4.97
C PHE A 112 -1.82 -2.34 5.08
N GLY A 113 -0.66 -1.71 5.00
CA GLY A 113 0.63 -2.37 5.15
C GLY A 113 1.12 -3.10 3.89
N GLU A 114 0.39 -3.00 2.78
CA GLU A 114 0.75 -3.48 1.45
C GLU A 114 2.07 -2.90 0.96
N TYR A 115 2.42 -1.70 1.43
CA TYR A 115 3.64 -1.03 1.00
C TYR A 115 4.88 -1.90 1.25
N ALA A 116 4.95 -2.53 2.43
CA ALA A 116 6.11 -3.34 2.79
C ALA A 116 6.26 -4.58 1.88
N LEU A 117 5.15 -5.12 1.38
CA LEU A 117 5.14 -6.24 0.44
C LEU A 117 5.60 -5.83 -0.96
N LEU A 118 5.17 -4.65 -1.42
CA LEU A 118 5.40 -4.18 -2.78
C LEU A 118 6.77 -3.48 -2.95
N TRP A 119 7.30 -2.79 -1.93
CA TRP A 119 8.45 -1.88 -2.05
C TRP A 119 9.62 -2.12 -1.08
N GLY A 120 9.78 -3.33 -0.55
CA GLY A 120 11.07 -3.68 0.07
C GLY A 120 11.09 -3.65 1.60
N GLY A 121 10.01 -4.11 2.22
CA GLY A 121 10.08 -4.73 3.53
C GLY A 121 10.18 -3.79 4.72
N LEU A 122 10.12 -2.47 4.55
CA LEU A 122 9.99 -1.51 5.65
C LEU A 122 8.59 -0.88 5.69
N ARG A 123 8.07 -0.67 6.89
CA ARG A 123 6.82 0.06 7.14
C ARG A 123 7.07 1.55 6.95
N LYS A 124 6.38 2.20 6.01
CA LYS A 124 6.52 3.65 5.77
C LYS A 124 5.72 4.52 6.72
N VAL A 125 4.84 3.91 7.50
CA VAL A 125 3.88 4.56 8.38
C VAL A 125 3.72 3.76 9.66
N THR A 126 3.20 4.41 10.68
CA THR A 126 2.76 3.80 11.93
C THR A 126 1.27 3.50 11.83
N CYS A 127 0.84 2.34 12.34
CA CYS A 127 -0.56 1.95 12.38
C CYS A 127 -0.98 1.63 13.82
N VAL A 128 -2.04 2.30 14.28
CA VAL A 128 -2.58 2.16 15.64
C VAL A 128 -4.11 2.06 15.58
N PRO A 129 -4.74 1.02 16.14
CA PRO A 129 -6.19 0.89 16.24
C PRO A 129 -6.81 2.01 17.08
N THR A 130 -7.92 2.57 16.62
CA THR A 130 -8.72 3.52 17.41
C THR A 130 -9.87 2.85 18.13
N THR A 131 -10.26 1.66 17.69
CA THR A 131 -11.17 0.73 18.35
C THR A 131 -10.47 -0.62 18.48
N PRO A 132 -10.99 -1.58 19.27
CA PRO A 132 -10.64 -2.98 19.09
C PRO A 132 -10.82 -3.35 17.61
N VAL A 133 -9.83 -4.01 17.02
CA VAL A 133 -9.78 -4.32 15.59
C VAL A 133 -9.45 -5.78 15.39
N THR A 134 -10.18 -6.41 14.49
CA THR A 134 -9.88 -7.76 13.99
C THR A 134 -9.38 -7.62 12.56
N VAL A 135 -8.22 -8.21 12.27
CA VAL A 135 -7.59 -8.14 10.96
C VAL A 135 -7.28 -9.52 10.43
N LEU A 136 -7.40 -9.69 9.12
CA LEU A 136 -6.87 -10.84 8.39
C LEU A 136 -5.48 -10.48 7.88
N VAL A 137 -4.48 -11.30 8.21
CA VAL A 137 -3.09 -11.07 7.86
C VAL A 137 -2.69 -11.97 6.69
N LEU A 138 -2.17 -11.34 5.64
CA LEU A 138 -1.66 -12.00 4.45
C LEU A 138 -0.14 -11.83 4.37
N GLU A 139 0.59 -12.93 4.43
CA GLU A 139 2.05 -12.94 4.34
C GLU A 139 2.56 -12.76 2.91
N LYS A 140 3.82 -12.34 2.79
CA LYS A 140 4.47 -12.04 1.52
C LYS A 140 4.44 -13.20 0.54
N GLU A 141 4.68 -14.42 1.02
CA GLU A 141 4.75 -15.63 0.21
C GLU A 141 3.39 -15.95 -0.40
N ALA A 142 2.32 -15.82 0.40
CA ALA A 142 0.95 -15.99 -0.05
C ALA A 142 0.52 -14.86 -1.00
N PHE A 143 0.88 -13.62 -0.68
CA PHE A 143 0.65 -12.46 -1.55
C PHE A 143 1.27 -12.66 -2.93
N HIS A 144 2.51 -13.16 -3.00
CA HIS A 144 3.20 -13.38 -4.27
C HIS A 144 2.46 -14.37 -5.18
N LYS A 145 1.94 -15.47 -4.62
CA LYS A 145 1.15 -16.45 -5.38
C LYS A 145 -0.06 -15.80 -6.04
N ILE A 146 -0.78 -14.96 -5.29
CA ILE A 146 -2.02 -14.34 -5.76
C ILE A 146 -1.72 -13.14 -6.68
N SER A 147 -0.60 -12.45 -6.48
CA SER A 147 -0.15 -11.33 -7.32
C SER A 147 0.22 -11.73 -8.76
N SER A 148 0.30 -13.03 -9.06
CA SER A 148 0.41 -13.55 -10.43
C SER A 148 -0.81 -13.17 -11.30
N HIS A 149 -1.96 -12.90 -10.67
CA HIS A 149 -3.16 -12.42 -11.36
C HIS A 149 -3.02 -10.94 -11.72
N ALA A 150 -2.92 -10.65 -13.02
CA ALA A 150 -2.69 -9.30 -13.54
C ALA A 150 -3.72 -8.28 -13.04
N GLN A 151 -4.99 -8.66 -12.93
CA GLN A 151 -6.06 -7.78 -12.43
C GLN A 151 -5.87 -7.40 -10.96
N LEU A 152 -5.44 -8.34 -10.10
CA LEU A 152 -5.17 -8.05 -8.71
C LEU A 152 -3.93 -7.17 -8.57
N ALA A 153 -2.88 -7.45 -9.36
CA ALA A 153 -1.69 -6.63 -9.40
C ALA A 153 -2.06 -5.18 -9.74
N VAL A 154 -2.79 -4.94 -10.84
CA VAL A 154 -3.26 -3.60 -11.25
C VAL A 154 -4.06 -2.91 -10.16
N LYS A 155 -5.04 -3.62 -9.56
CA LYS A 155 -5.84 -3.08 -8.46
C LYS A 155 -4.98 -2.70 -7.26
N MET A 156 -3.99 -3.51 -6.92
CA MET A 156 -3.04 -3.21 -5.84
C MET A 156 -2.31 -1.91 -6.12
N LEU A 157 -1.78 -1.66 -7.33
CA LEU A 157 -1.12 -0.35 -7.57
C LEU A 157 -2.07 0.82 -7.55
N CYS A 158 -3.24 0.68 -8.19
CA CYS A 158 -4.22 1.77 -8.21
C CYS A 158 -4.69 2.12 -6.79
N ALA A 159 -4.71 1.12 -5.91
CA ALA A 159 -5.18 1.27 -4.54
C ALA A 159 -4.06 1.59 -3.55
N VAL A 160 -2.81 1.68 -3.99
CA VAL A 160 -1.74 2.18 -3.12
C VAL A 160 -2.02 3.64 -2.86
N ARG A 161 -2.32 3.91 -1.59
CA ARG A 161 -2.86 5.20 -1.16
C ARG A 161 -1.79 6.26 -1.41
N TYR A 162 -2.01 7.06 -2.45
CA TYR A 162 -1.14 8.12 -2.96
C TYR A 162 -0.58 9.08 -1.87
N PRO A 163 -1.30 9.41 -0.77
CA PRO A 163 -0.70 10.18 0.33
C PRO A 163 0.53 9.52 0.97
N LEU A 164 0.60 8.18 0.98
CA LEU A 164 1.75 7.40 1.46
C LEU A 164 2.96 7.52 0.53
N LEU A 165 2.74 7.86 -0.74
CA LEU A 165 3.75 7.94 -1.79
C LEU A 165 4.32 9.35 -2.00
N LYS A 166 3.69 10.41 -1.45
CA LYS A 166 3.99 11.83 -1.72
C LYS A 166 5.47 12.25 -1.55
N SER A 167 6.30 11.44 -0.91
CA SER A 167 7.71 11.74 -0.58
C SER A 167 8.75 10.82 -1.24
N ASP A 168 8.36 9.88 -2.10
CA ASP A 168 9.27 8.81 -2.56
C ASP A 168 9.66 8.92 -4.05
N THR A 169 10.93 9.14 -4.35
CA THR A 169 11.47 9.13 -5.73
C THR A 169 11.41 7.74 -6.40
N GLN A 170 11.15 6.68 -5.63
CA GLN A 170 11.02 5.29 -6.12
C GLN A 170 9.71 5.01 -6.89
N ILE A 171 8.73 5.95 -6.88
CA ILE A 171 7.47 5.82 -7.62
C ILE A 171 7.74 5.63 -9.13
N ARG A 172 8.78 6.28 -9.66
CA ARG A 172 9.08 6.27 -11.11
C ARG A 172 9.58 4.90 -11.58
N SER A 173 10.47 4.25 -10.84
CA SER A 173 10.99 2.92 -11.22
C SER A 173 9.91 1.84 -11.13
N LEU A 174 8.95 2.00 -10.21
CA LEU A 174 7.90 1.01 -10.00
C LEU A 174 6.77 1.11 -11.04
N PHE A 175 6.44 2.32 -11.49
CA PHE A 175 5.58 2.48 -12.67
C PHE A 175 6.18 1.70 -13.85
N LEU A 176 7.49 1.79 -14.08
CA LEU A 176 8.16 1.04 -15.17
C LEU A 176 8.16 -0.48 -14.96
N GLN A 177 8.51 -0.97 -13.76
CA GLN A 177 8.58 -2.42 -13.51
C GLN A 177 7.21 -3.09 -13.67
N LEU A 178 6.15 -2.41 -13.24
CA LEU A 178 4.83 -2.97 -13.28
C LEU A 178 4.11 -2.71 -14.60
N PHE A 179 4.37 -1.57 -15.27
CA PHE A 179 4.06 -1.42 -16.69
C PHE A 179 4.67 -2.56 -17.51
N GLY A 180 5.92 -2.95 -17.23
CA GLY A 180 6.56 -4.13 -17.84
C GLY A 180 5.78 -5.43 -17.63
N ARG A 181 5.23 -5.67 -16.43
CA ARG A 181 4.41 -6.86 -16.13
C ARG A 181 3.02 -6.80 -16.78
N LEU A 182 2.41 -5.62 -16.85
CA LEU A 182 1.13 -5.41 -17.54
C LEU A 182 1.28 -5.68 -19.05
N VAL A 183 2.35 -5.15 -19.65
CA VAL A 183 2.73 -5.40 -21.05
C VAL A 183 2.95 -6.89 -21.30
N ALA A 184 3.66 -7.57 -20.39
CA ALA A 184 3.88 -9.01 -20.49
C ALA A 184 2.59 -9.84 -20.34
N ALA A 185 1.71 -9.48 -19.41
CA ALA A 185 0.47 -10.21 -19.13
C ALA A 185 -0.60 -10.03 -20.22
N LEU A 186 -0.60 -8.90 -20.93
CA LEU A 186 -1.54 -8.64 -22.03
C LEU A 186 -1.05 -9.19 -23.38
N SER A 187 0.13 -9.82 -23.43
CA SER A 187 0.80 -10.25 -24.67
C SER A 187 0.87 -9.14 -25.72
N ILE A 188 0.87 -7.88 -25.28
CA ILE A 188 1.06 -6.74 -26.15
C ILE A 188 2.56 -6.66 -26.35
N ALA A 189 3.05 -7.21 -27.46
CA ALA A 189 4.42 -6.98 -27.91
C ALA A 189 4.74 -5.48 -27.82
N PRO A 190 5.94 -5.10 -27.41
CA PRO A 190 6.17 -3.76 -26.91
C PRO A 190 5.96 -2.74 -28.04
N LEU A 191 4.93 -1.89 -27.91
CA LEU A 191 5.00 -0.51 -28.39
C LEU A 191 6.01 0.29 -27.53
N ALA A 192 7.13 -0.32 -27.12
CA ALA A 192 8.18 0.32 -26.34
C ALA A 192 9.11 1.18 -27.21
N THR A 193 8.92 1.22 -28.53
CA THR A 193 9.71 2.10 -29.40
C THR A 193 9.15 3.53 -29.49
N LEU A 194 7.90 3.76 -29.08
CA LEU A 194 7.28 5.10 -29.10
C LEU A 194 7.37 5.84 -27.77
N TRP A 195 7.92 5.22 -26.72
CA TRP A 195 8.07 5.84 -25.40
C TRP A 195 9.25 6.83 -25.32
N LEU A 196 10.13 6.83 -26.33
CA LEU A 196 11.30 7.74 -26.36
C LEU A 196 10.98 9.17 -26.84
N PHE A 197 9.75 9.49 -27.28
CA PHE A 197 9.44 10.77 -27.95
C PHE A 197 8.32 11.65 -27.34
N GLY A 198 8.08 11.57 -26.03
CA GLY A 198 7.44 12.68 -25.30
C GLY A 198 6.05 12.37 -24.71
N GLY A 199 5.98 12.47 -23.38
CA GLY A 199 4.87 12.03 -22.54
C GLY A 199 3.57 12.83 -22.59
N HIS A 200 3.38 13.78 -23.50
CA HIS A 200 2.17 14.62 -23.53
C HIS A 200 1.01 14.03 -24.34
N PHE A 201 1.26 13.13 -25.30
CA PHE A 201 0.21 12.55 -26.16
C PHE A 201 -0.46 11.30 -25.57
N PHE A 202 0.18 10.62 -24.63
CA PHE A 202 -0.27 9.31 -24.14
C PHE A 202 -1.40 9.39 -23.09
N THR A 203 -1.43 10.47 -22.30
CA THR A 203 -2.47 10.71 -21.29
C THR A 203 -3.85 10.92 -21.91
N GLN A 204 -3.93 11.64 -23.04
CA GLN A 204 -5.17 11.92 -23.77
C GLN A 204 -5.81 10.64 -24.35
N ARG A 205 -4.98 9.68 -24.80
CA ARG A 205 -5.46 8.49 -25.53
C ARG A 205 -5.88 7.34 -24.60
N ILE A 206 -5.30 7.23 -23.42
CA ILE A 206 -5.79 6.33 -22.35
C ILE A 206 -7.13 6.84 -21.80
N LEU A 207 -7.28 8.15 -21.63
CA LEU A 207 -8.56 8.75 -21.22
C LEU A 207 -9.67 8.51 -22.26
N SER A 208 -9.36 8.48 -23.56
CA SER A 208 -10.33 8.13 -24.61
C SER A 208 -10.68 6.63 -24.69
N LEU A 209 -9.78 5.74 -24.23
CA LEU A 209 -10.01 4.29 -24.26
C LEU A 209 -10.73 3.77 -23.00
N LEU A 210 -10.73 4.53 -21.91
CA LEU A 210 -11.35 4.15 -20.63
C LEU A 210 -12.82 4.57 -20.49
N SER A 211 -13.42 5.24 -21.48
CA SER A 211 -14.84 5.66 -21.47
C SER A 211 -15.28 6.31 -20.14
N LEU A 212 -14.40 7.09 -19.50
CA LEU A 212 -14.76 7.78 -18.26
C LEU A 212 -15.60 9.03 -18.63
N PRO A 213 -16.74 9.27 -17.97
CA PRO A 213 -17.56 10.44 -18.22
C PRO A 213 -16.78 11.73 -17.92
N ALA A 214 -17.01 12.76 -18.75
CA ALA A 214 -16.28 14.03 -18.76
C ALA A 214 -16.29 14.82 -17.43
N SER A 215 -17.13 14.42 -16.46
CA SER A 215 -17.24 15.07 -15.16
C SER A 215 -16.06 14.85 -14.21
N MET A 216 -15.09 14.00 -14.54
CA MET A 216 -13.89 13.75 -13.72
C MET A 216 -12.59 14.36 -14.30
N GLN A 217 -12.67 15.31 -15.24
CA GLN A 217 -11.49 15.96 -15.85
C GLN A 217 -11.20 17.39 -15.33
N ALA A 218 -11.66 17.76 -14.14
CA ALA A 218 -11.33 19.04 -13.49
C ALA A 218 -10.44 18.86 -12.26
#